data_AF-A0ABD7LF31-F1
#
_entry.id   AF-A0ABD7LF31-F1
#
_cell.length_a   1.000
_cell.length_b   1.000
_cell.length_c   1.000
_cell.angle_alpha   90.00
_cell.angle_beta   90.00
_cell.angle_gamma   90.00
#
_symmetry.space_group_name_H-M   'P 1'
#
loop_
_entity.id
_entity.type
_entity.pdbx_description
1 polymer ?
#
loop_
_entity_poly.entity_id
_entity_poly.type
_entity_poly.pdbx_seq_one_letter_code
_entity_poly.pdbx_strand_id
1 'polypeptide(L)'
;MSALPIATNRYFDNHFGLPGVKLLPNEFYTTADDMVLTTVLGSCVAACLHDPFAGIGGMNHFMLPDDGADAGAPASESMRYGAYAMEVLINELIKAGARRDRFEAKVFGGAAVLAGMTTINIGDRNADFVRRYLALERIRITAEDLQGVHPRKVAFMPHTGRAMVKKLRLQVPGVTEREAALAREAERLRAARAHVELFRTKPPAAPQPARPRIELFGGRGASASGTAGAARTGGASGGSPYAGSPYAGSPFAGAAHPATPSKKQEA
;
A
#
# COMPACT_ATOMS: atom_id res chain seq x y z
N MET A 1 18.58 4.36 14.00
CA MET A 1 18.27 3.14 13.24
C MET A 1 16.83 2.76 13.58
N SER A 2 15.92 2.76 12.62
CA SER A 2 14.57 2.23 12.85
C SER A 2 14.71 0.74 13.15
N ALA A 3 14.18 0.26 14.28
CA ALA A 3 14.09 -1.18 14.51
C ALA A 3 13.29 -1.84 13.38
N LEU A 4 13.72 -3.00 12.91
CA LEU A 4 12.96 -3.78 11.93
C LEU A 4 11.61 -4.18 12.56
N PRO A 5 10.51 -4.20 11.78
CA PRO A 5 9.18 -4.50 12.31
C PRO A 5 8.98 -6.02 12.50
N ILE A 6 9.74 -6.61 13.42
CA ILE A 6 9.68 -8.04 13.74
C ILE A 6 8.50 -8.28 14.68
N ALA A 7 7.65 -9.28 14.36
CA ALA A 7 6.54 -9.67 15.23
C ALA A 7 7.05 -10.21 16.58
N THR A 8 6.47 -9.70 17.67
CA THR A 8 6.88 -10.06 19.05
C THR A 8 5.81 -10.84 19.82
N ASN A 9 4.60 -10.96 19.26
CA ASN A 9 3.48 -11.63 19.91
C ASN A 9 3.62 -13.17 19.83
N ARG A 10 4.40 -13.73 20.76
CA ARG A 10 4.63 -15.16 20.91
C ARG A 10 3.59 -15.80 21.82
N TYR A 11 3.17 -17.01 21.49
CA TYR A 11 2.20 -17.80 22.26
C TYR A 11 2.41 -19.31 22.01
N PHE A 12 1.67 -20.17 22.69
CA PHE A 12 1.61 -21.60 22.37
C PHE A 12 0.28 -21.90 21.67
N ASP A 13 0.32 -22.49 20.48
CA ASP A 13 -0.88 -22.79 19.71
C ASP A 13 -1.37 -24.21 20.02
N ASN A 14 -2.40 -24.30 20.86
CA ASN A 14 -2.97 -25.59 21.29
C ASN A 14 -3.57 -26.43 20.14
N HIS A 15 -3.95 -25.82 19.01
CA HIS A 15 -4.50 -26.56 17.88
C HIS A 15 -3.40 -27.33 17.14
N PHE A 16 -2.21 -26.73 17.03
CA PHE A 16 -1.06 -27.33 16.36
C PHE A 16 -0.11 -28.04 17.33
N GLY A 17 -0.19 -27.76 18.63
CA GLY A 17 0.75 -28.28 19.62
C GLY A 17 2.15 -27.70 19.47
N LEU A 18 2.28 -26.51 18.89
CA LEU A 18 3.56 -25.86 18.56
C LEU A 18 3.65 -24.47 19.20
N PRO A 19 4.87 -23.96 19.47
CA PRO A 19 5.07 -22.53 19.66
C PRO A 19 4.52 -21.76 18.46
N GLY A 20 4.05 -20.54 18.69
CA GLY A 20 3.47 -19.72 17.64
C GLY A 20 3.78 -18.23 17.78
N VAL A 21 3.73 -17.55 16.64
CA VAL A 21 3.87 -16.08 16.57
C VAL A 21 2.68 -15.52 15.81
N LYS A 22 2.01 -14.54 16.40
CA LYS A 22 0.90 -13.83 15.77
C LYS A 22 1.42 -12.57 15.11
N LEU A 23 1.29 -12.47 13.80
CA LEU A 23 1.68 -11.28 13.04
C LEU A 23 0.52 -10.28 13.00
N LEU A 24 0.85 -9.05 13.34
CA LEU A 24 0.02 -7.86 13.11
C LEU A 24 0.41 -7.21 11.77
N PRO A 25 -0.43 -6.33 11.21
CA PRO A 25 -0.10 -5.55 10.03
C PRO A 25 1.24 -4.83 10.19
N ASN A 26 1.97 -4.81 9.08
CA ASN A 26 3.29 -4.22 8.93
C ASN A 26 4.40 -4.97 9.67
N GLU A 27 4.11 -6.12 10.25
CA GLU A 27 5.10 -7.00 10.86
C GLU A 27 5.51 -8.14 9.90
N PHE A 28 6.70 -8.69 10.16
CA PHE A 28 7.15 -9.94 9.57
C PHE A 28 7.80 -10.83 10.64
N TYR A 29 7.98 -12.09 10.30
CA TYR A 29 8.73 -13.03 11.14
C TYR A 29 9.39 -14.10 10.29
N THR A 30 10.65 -14.44 10.61
CA THR A 30 11.44 -15.47 9.95
C THR A 30 11.98 -16.45 10.99
N THR A 31 12.01 -17.74 10.66
CA THR A 31 12.46 -18.78 11.59
C THR A 31 12.86 -20.06 10.86
N ALA A 32 13.73 -20.84 11.49
CA ALA A 32 14.04 -22.23 11.14
C ALA A 32 13.36 -23.24 12.10
N ASP A 33 12.78 -22.74 13.20
CA ASP A 33 12.19 -23.55 14.24
C ASP A 33 10.86 -24.18 13.78
N ASP A 34 10.52 -25.33 14.36
CA ASP A 34 9.20 -25.94 14.18
C ASP A 34 8.14 -25.19 15.00
N MET A 35 7.48 -24.24 14.34
CA MET A 35 6.48 -23.35 14.94
C MET A 35 5.42 -22.92 13.93
N VAL A 36 4.36 -22.26 14.42
CA VAL A 36 3.29 -21.73 13.59
C VAL A 36 3.26 -20.20 13.58
N LEU A 37 3.28 -19.60 12.40
CA LEU A 37 3.02 -18.18 12.21
C LEU A 37 1.54 -18.00 11.87
N THR A 38 0.83 -17.16 12.62
CA THR A 38 -0.60 -16.92 12.39
C THR A 38 -0.91 -15.46 12.15
N THR A 39 -1.91 -15.21 11.30
CA THR A 39 -2.47 -13.87 11.13
C THR A 39 -3.92 -13.90 10.65
N VAL A 40 -4.59 -12.76 10.73
CA VAL A 40 -5.96 -12.58 10.21
C VAL A 40 -5.92 -11.46 9.19
N LEU A 41 -6.43 -11.76 8.00
CA LEU A 41 -6.37 -10.90 6.82
C LEU A 41 -7.79 -10.59 6.35
N GLY A 42 -8.12 -9.32 6.14
CA GLY A 42 -9.13 -8.95 5.15
C GLY A 42 -8.43 -8.37 3.93
N SER A 43 -8.43 -7.05 3.73
CA SER A 43 -7.80 -6.39 2.57
C SER A 43 -6.28 -6.51 2.52
N CYS A 44 -5.60 -6.68 3.66
CA CYS A 44 -4.17 -6.98 3.72
C CYS A 44 -3.81 -8.28 3.00
N VAL A 45 -2.54 -8.42 2.63
CA VAL A 45 -1.98 -9.67 2.10
C VAL A 45 -0.82 -10.14 2.97
N ALA A 46 -0.72 -11.46 3.13
CA ALA A 46 0.45 -12.12 3.70
C ALA A 46 1.16 -12.94 2.62
N ALA A 47 2.46 -12.73 2.49
CA ALA A 47 3.34 -13.60 1.73
C ALA A 47 4.09 -14.53 2.70
N CYS A 48 3.98 -15.82 2.46
CA CYS A 48 4.72 -16.87 3.16
C CYS A 48 5.82 -17.38 2.22
N LEU A 49 7.08 -17.24 2.62
CA LEU A 49 8.23 -17.72 1.85
C LEU A 49 8.89 -18.88 2.58
N HIS A 50 9.38 -19.87 1.83
CA HIS A 50 9.96 -21.09 2.35
C HIS A 50 11.07 -21.60 1.45
N ASP A 51 12.22 -21.97 2.04
CA ASP A 51 13.22 -22.83 1.40
C ASP A 51 13.04 -24.28 1.91
N PRO A 52 12.52 -25.19 1.08
CA PRO A 52 12.21 -26.57 1.48
C PRO A 52 13.44 -27.42 1.80
N PHE A 53 14.64 -27.00 1.36
CA PHE A 53 15.86 -27.74 1.63
C PHE A 53 16.51 -27.30 2.95
N ALA A 54 16.38 -26.02 3.29
CA ALA A 54 16.92 -25.49 4.54
C ALA A 54 15.94 -25.65 5.71
N GLY A 55 14.65 -25.87 5.46
CA GLY A 55 13.62 -25.87 6.50
C GLY A 55 13.46 -24.49 7.15
N ILE A 56 13.71 -23.44 6.38
CA ILE A 56 13.65 -22.04 6.81
C ILE A 56 12.51 -21.36 6.07
N GLY A 57 11.71 -20.61 6.82
CA GLY A 57 10.63 -19.84 6.21
C GLY A 57 10.25 -18.63 7.04
N GLY A 58 9.33 -17.87 6.49
CA GLY A 58 8.81 -16.68 7.15
C GLY A 58 7.53 -16.19 6.52
N MET A 59 6.87 -15.30 7.23
CA MET A 59 5.63 -14.68 6.80
C MET A 59 5.74 -13.17 7.03
N ASN A 60 5.19 -12.38 6.12
CA ASN A 60 4.89 -10.97 6.38
C ASN A 60 3.37 -10.75 6.41
N HIS A 61 2.97 -9.58 6.88
CA HIS A 61 1.61 -9.09 6.77
C HIS A 61 1.68 -7.62 6.34
N PHE A 62 1.41 -7.32 5.08
CA PHE A 62 1.48 -5.95 4.58
C PHE A 62 0.12 -5.45 4.09
N MET A 63 -0.04 -4.14 4.17
CA MET A 63 -1.13 -3.39 3.53
C MET A 63 -0.50 -2.25 2.74
N LEU A 64 -0.86 -2.11 1.47
CA LEU A 64 -0.42 -0.95 0.70
C LEU A 64 -1.22 0.29 1.12
N PRO A 65 -0.59 1.47 1.25
CA PRO A 65 -1.33 2.71 1.39
C PRO A 65 -2.22 2.96 0.17
N ASP A 66 -3.36 3.61 0.36
CA ASP A 66 -4.09 4.16 -0.78
C ASP A 66 -3.35 5.40 -1.28
N ASP A 67 -2.85 5.36 -2.51
CA ASP A 67 -2.09 6.46 -3.09
C ASP A 67 -2.89 7.33 -4.05
N GLY A 68 -4.17 7.00 -4.30
CA GLY A 68 -5.04 7.68 -5.25
C GLY A 68 -4.49 7.70 -6.68
N ALA A 69 -3.45 6.90 -6.95
CA ALA A 69 -2.79 6.81 -8.25
C ALA A 69 -3.37 5.64 -9.04
N ASP A 70 -3.43 5.80 -10.36
CA ASP A 70 -3.78 4.69 -11.25
C ASP A 70 -2.83 3.51 -10.99
N ALA A 71 -3.41 2.29 -10.96
CA ALA A 71 -2.77 1.03 -10.58
C ALA A 71 -1.53 0.59 -11.43
N GLY A 72 -1.05 1.47 -12.32
CA GLY A 72 0.06 1.27 -13.25
C GLY A 72 1.22 2.27 -13.12
N ALA A 73 1.19 3.26 -12.21
CA ALA A 73 2.32 4.18 -12.05
C ALA A 73 3.55 3.46 -11.44
N PRO A 74 4.68 3.27 -12.17
CA PRO A 74 5.78 2.39 -11.76
C PRO A 74 6.57 2.83 -10.50
N ALA A 75 6.26 4.01 -9.94
CA ALA A 75 7.00 4.63 -8.84
C ALA A 75 6.10 5.07 -7.67
N SER A 76 4.90 4.50 -7.57
CA SER A 76 3.96 4.86 -6.52
C SER A 76 4.52 4.57 -5.11
N GLU A 77 4.16 5.39 -4.11
CA GLU A 77 4.58 5.18 -2.71
C GLU A 77 4.09 3.82 -2.19
N SER A 78 2.92 3.38 -2.64
CA SER A 78 2.35 2.08 -2.31
C SER A 78 3.24 0.94 -2.79
N MET A 79 3.65 0.97 -4.06
CA MET A 79 4.57 -0.02 -4.60
C MET A 79 5.88 -0.11 -3.80
N ARG A 80 6.45 1.05 -3.39
CA ARG A 80 7.67 1.10 -2.57
C ARG A 80 7.46 0.49 -1.19
N TYR A 81 6.30 0.71 -0.58
CA TYR A 81 5.96 0.13 0.72
C TYR A 81 5.87 -1.40 0.64
N GLY A 82 5.11 -1.93 -0.31
CA GLY A 82 5.00 -3.37 -0.53
C GLY A 82 6.35 -4.00 -0.85
N ALA A 83 7.15 -3.36 -1.70
CA ALA A 83 8.48 -3.84 -2.06
C ALA A 83 9.38 -3.90 -0.83
N TYR A 84 9.37 -2.88 0.03
CA TYR A 84 10.11 -2.91 1.30
C TYR A 84 9.70 -4.08 2.19
N ALA A 85 8.40 -4.34 2.36
CA ALA A 85 7.91 -5.44 3.19
C ALA A 85 8.33 -6.83 2.66
N MET A 86 8.41 -7.00 1.34
CA MET A 86 8.88 -8.23 0.70
C MET A 86 10.41 -8.37 0.78
N GLU A 87 11.15 -7.29 0.49
CA GLU A 87 12.60 -7.26 0.55
C GLU A 87 13.13 -7.55 1.96
N VAL A 88 12.51 -6.98 2.99
CA VAL A 88 12.89 -7.26 4.38
C VAL A 88 12.73 -8.75 4.69
N LEU A 89 11.59 -9.35 4.32
CA LEU A 89 11.35 -10.77 4.54
C LEU A 89 12.38 -11.64 3.81
N ILE A 90 12.62 -11.38 2.53
CA ILE A 90 13.58 -12.11 1.70
C ILE A 90 15.00 -12.03 2.29
N ASN A 91 15.44 -10.83 2.67
CA ASN A 91 16.78 -10.62 3.19
C ASN A 91 16.98 -11.29 4.54
N GLU A 92 15.99 -11.26 5.43
CA GLU A 92 16.09 -11.96 6.72
C GLU A 92 16.08 -13.48 6.57
N LEU A 93 15.36 -14.03 5.58
CA LEU A 93 15.45 -15.46 5.25
C LEU A 93 16.83 -15.85 4.73
N ILE A 94 17.42 -15.03 3.86
CA ILE A 94 18.78 -15.26 3.35
C ILE A 94 19.80 -15.19 4.49
N LYS A 95 19.68 -14.22 5.40
CA LYS A 95 20.53 -14.12 6.60
C LYS A 95 20.39 -15.33 7.52
N ALA A 96 19.19 -15.91 7.61
CA ALA A 96 18.95 -17.15 8.35
C ALA A 96 19.57 -18.39 7.68
N GLY A 97 20.05 -18.30 6.44
CA GLY A 97 20.72 -19.37 5.71
C GLY A 97 19.90 -19.96 4.55
N ALA A 98 18.73 -19.40 4.26
CA ALA A 98 17.91 -19.85 3.13
C ALA A 98 18.49 -19.36 1.79
N ARG A 99 18.22 -20.09 0.71
CA ARG A 99 18.68 -19.69 -0.63
C ARG A 99 17.54 -19.17 -1.47
N ARG A 100 17.74 -18.00 -2.07
CA ARG A 100 16.75 -17.30 -2.89
C ARG A 100 16.26 -18.12 -4.08
N ASP A 101 17.14 -18.88 -4.72
CA ASP A 101 16.83 -19.76 -5.86
C ASP A 101 15.94 -20.95 -5.51
N ARG A 102 15.73 -21.21 -4.22
CA ARG A 102 14.91 -22.30 -3.68
C ARG A 102 13.58 -21.83 -3.11
N PHE A 103 13.31 -20.53 -3.08
CA PHE A 103 12.11 -20.02 -2.46
C PHE A 103 10.84 -20.48 -3.18
N GLU A 104 9.90 -20.95 -2.37
CA GLU A 104 8.52 -21.17 -2.72
C GLU A 104 7.65 -20.16 -1.97
N ALA A 105 6.68 -19.56 -2.67
CA ALA A 105 5.76 -18.60 -2.09
C ALA A 105 4.35 -19.18 -1.94
N LYS A 106 3.69 -18.82 -0.85
CA LYS A 106 2.24 -18.98 -0.67
C LYS A 106 1.64 -17.65 -0.23
N VAL A 107 0.56 -17.21 -0.89
CA VAL A 107 0.01 -15.87 -0.69
C VAL A 107 -1.48 -15.90 -0.37
N PHE A 108 -1.88 -15.11 0.61
CA PHE A 108 -3.23 -15.14 1.16
C PHE A 108 -3.72 -13.72 1.49
N GLY A 109 -5.03 -13.48 1.44
CA GLY A 109 -5.65 -12.22 1.86
C GLY A 109 -6.28 -11.44 0.71
N GLY A 110 -6.27 -10.10 0.76
CA GLY A 110 -6.82 -9.25 -0.30
C GLY A 110 -8.34 -9.22 -0.35
N ALA A 111 -9.04 -9.58 0.73
CA ALA A 111 -10.49 -9.61 0.78
C ALA A 111 -11.12 -8.20 0.80
N ALA A 112 -12.25 -8.04 0.12
CA ALA A 112 -13.10 -6.84 0.18
C ALA A 112 -14.05 -6.93 1.39
N VAL A 113 -13.59 -6.52 2.58
CA VAL A 113 -14.34 -6.68 3.85
C VAL A 113 -15.08 -5.42 4.31
N LEU A 114 -14.83 -4.26 3.70
CA LEU A 114 -15.55 -3.01 3.95
C LEU A 114 -16.54 -2.75 2.81
N ALA A 115 -17.81 -2.57 3.15
CA ALA A 115 -18.85 -2.17 2.22
C ALA A 115 -18.75 -0.64 1.99
N GLY A 116 -18.10 -0.25 0.90
CA GLY A 116 -17.94 1.12 0.46
C GLY A 116 -17.08 1.16 -0.81
N MET A 117 -17.42 2.01 -1.77
CA MET A 117 -16.79 2.04 -3.11
C MET A 117 -15.26 2.25 -3.09
N THR A 118 -14.67 2.72 -1.99
CA THR A 118 -13.23 2.98 -1.84
C THR A 118 -12.40 1.76 -1.41
N THR A 119 -13.01 0.80 -0.71
CA THR A 119 -12.29 -0.37 -0.16
C THR A 119 -12.25 -1.58 -1.10
N ILE A 120 -13.10 -1.58 -2.14
CA ILE A 120 -13.08 -2.59 -3.21
C ILE A 120 -11.71 -2.59 -3.92
N ASN A 121 -11.01 -1.45 -3.98
CA ASN A 121 -9.74 -1.34 -4.70
C ASN A 121 -8.49 -1.76 -3.88
N ILE A 122 -8.53 -1.79 -2.55
CA ILE A 122 -7.31 -2.02 -1.74
C ILE A 122 -6.90 -3.49 -1.77
N GLY A 123 -7.86 -4.40 -1.56
CA GLY A 123 -7.60 -5.84 -1.55
C GLY A 123 -7.05 -6.33 -2.90
N ASP A 124 -7.66 -5.89 -3.99
CA ASP A 124 -7.24 -6.21 -5.35
C ASP A 124 -5.83 -5.66 -5.65
N ARG A 125 -5.56 -4.40 -5.29
CA ARG A 125 -4.22 -3.80 -5.45
C ARG A 125 -3.14 -4.56 -4.67
N ASN A 126 -3.44 -5.00 -3.44
CA ASN A 126 -2.50 -5.78 -2.64
C ASN A 126 -2.23 -7.15 -3.27
N ALA A 127 -3.27 -7.81 -3.79
CA ALA A 127 -3.16 -9.09 -4.48
C ALA A 127 -2.36 -8.97 -5.80
N ASP A 128 -2.65 -7.96 -6.61
CA ASP A 128 -1.95 -7.73 -7.86
C ASP A 128 -0.50 -7.33 -7.64
N PHE A 129 -0.23 -6.54 -6.60
CA PHE A 129 1.13 -6.22 -6.18
C PHE A 129 1.93 -7.49 -5.85
N VAL A 130 1.42 -8.36 -4.98
CA VAL A 130 2.20 -9.53 -4.53
C VAL A 130 2.50 -10.47 -5.69
N ARG A 131 1.53 -10.68 -6.59
CA ARG A 131 1.70 -11.51 -7.79
C ARG A 131 2.76 -10.94 -8.72
N ARG A 132 2.69 -9.63 -9.02
CA ARG A 132 3.68 -8.96 -9.88
C ARG A 132 5.08 -8.97 -9.26
N TYR A 133 5.19 -8.68 -7.97
CA TYR A 133 6.46 -8.66 -7.26
C TYR A 133 7.11 -10.06 -7.29
N LEU A 134 6.38 -11.12 -6.93
CA LEU A 134 6.91 -12.49 -6.94
C LEU A 134 7.29 -12.96 -8.35
N ALA A 135 6.54 -12.56 -9.38
CA ALA A 135 6.87 -12.85 -10.76
C ALA A 135 8.18 -12.17 -11.20
N LEU A 136 8.38 -10.89 -10.84
CA LEU A 136 9.61 -10.15 -11.10
C LEU A 136 10.82 -10.79 -10.40
N GLU A 137 10.63 -11.22 -9.15
CA GLU A 137 11.67 -11.91 -8.38
C GLU A 137 11.87 -13.39 -8.75
N ARG A 138 11.09 -13.89 -9.71
CA ARG A 138 11.12 -15.29 -10.18
C ARG A 138 10.88 -16.31 -9.05
N ILE A 139 10.10 -15.92 -8.04
CA ILE A 139 9.70 -16.81 -6.95
C ILE A 139 8.35 -17.43 -7.32
N ARG A 140 8.30 -18.76 -7.44
CA ARG A 140 7.06 -19.45 -7.81
C ARG A 140 6.05 -19.42 -6.67
N ILE A 141 4.80 -19.09 -7.00
CA ILE A 141 3.65 -19.25 -6.11
C ILE A 141 3.19 -20.71 -6.19
N THR A 142 3.28 -21.44 -5.09
CA THR A 142 2.84 -22.84 -4.99
C THR A 142 1.41 -22.99 -4.47
N ALA A 143 0.87 -21.96 -3.81
CA ALA A 143 -0.53 -21.88 -3.43
C ALA A 143 -0.97 -20.42 -3.23
N GLU A 144 -2.21 -20.11 -3.56
CA GLU A 144 -2.83 -18.82 -3.24
C GLU A 144 -4.31 -18.93 -2.88
N ASP A 145 -4.77 -18.10 -1.93
CA ASP A 145 -6.19 -17.78 -1.69
C ASP A 145 -6.29 -16.26 -1.47
N LEU A 146 -6.34 -15.55 -2.59
CA LEU A 146 -6.40 -14.09 -2.67
C LEU A 146 -7.81 -13.61 -3.04
N GLN A 147 -8.12 -12.35 -2.75
CA GLN A 147 -9.37 -11.68 -3.16
C GLN A 147 -10.64 -12.34 -2.57
N GLY A 148 -11.82 -11.89 -2.98
CA GLY A 148 -13.12 -12.35 -2.48
C GLY A 148 -13.63 -11.55 -1.27
N VAL A 149 -14.76 -11.95 -0.71
CA VAL A 149 -15.50 -11.12 0.27
C VAL A 149 -15.24 -11.48 1.73
N HIS A 150 -14.56 -12.59 2.00
CA HIS A 150 -14.39 -13.09 3.36
C HIS A 150 -13.00 -12.81 3.92
N PRO A 151 -12.88 -12.27 5.15
CA PRO A 151 -11.62 -12.29 5.86
C PRO A 151 -11.16 -13.75 6.06
N ARG A 152 -9.87 -13.97 6.23
CA ARG A 152 -9.31 -15.31 6.46
C ARG A 152 -8.24 -15.30 7.55
N LYS A 153 -8.30 -16.33 8.39
CA LYS A 153 -7.20 -16.68 9.30
C LYS A 153 -6.23 -17.57 8.55
N VAL A 154 -4.95 -17.23 8.60
CA VAL A 154 -3.86 -18.01 8.02
C VAL A 154 -3.01 -18.57 9.16
N ALA A 155 -2.63 -19.83 9.03
CA ALA A 155 -1.63 -20.49 9.85
C ALA A 155 -0.58 -21.11 8.91
N PHE A 156 0.66 -20.68 9.05
CA PHE A 156 1.79 -21.11 8.23
C PHE A 156 2.83 -21.78 9.12
N MET A 157 3.33 -22.95 8.71
CA MET A 157 4.39 -23.69 9.39
C MET A 157 5.69 -23.50 8.58
N PRO A 158 6.58 -22.58 8.97
CA PRO A 158 7.74 -22.20 8.17
C PRO A 158 8.69 -23.35 7.89
N HIS A 159 8.88 -24.25 8.86
CA HIS A 159 9.78 -25.39 8.74
C HIS A 159 9.39 -26.37 7.63
N THR A 160 8.09 -26.53 7.36
CA THR A 160 7.57 -27.49 6.36
C THR A 160 6.97 -26.81 5.13
N GLY A 161 6.82 -25.49 5.16
CA GLY A 161 6.09 -24.72 4.16
C GLY A 161 4.58 -24.97 4.13
N ARG A 162 4.00 -25.75 5.05
CA ARG A 162 2.55 -26.02 5.09
C ARG A 162 1.79 -24.76 5.47
N ALA A 163 0.62 -24.57 4.86
CA ALA A 163 -0.26 -23.45 5.16
C ALA A 163 -1.71 -23.95 5.30
N MET A 164 -2.45 -23.37 6.23
CA MET A 164 -3.86 -23.63 6.46
C MET A 164 -4.61 -22.31 6.47
N VAL A 165 -5.72 -22.26 5.75
CA VAL A 165 -6.54 -21.07 5.60
C VAL A 165 -7.96 -21.38 6.07
N LYS A 166 -8.49 -20.53 6.93
CA LYS A 166 -9.88 -20.59 7.37
C LYS A 166 -10.57 -19.28 7.01
N LYS A 167 -11.50 -19.33 6.06
CA LYS A 167 -12.40 -18.21 5.76
C LYS A 167 -13.30 -17.95 6.97
N LEU A 168 -13.40 -16.69 7.35
CA LEU A 168 -14.15 -16.22 8.50
C LEU A 168 -15.46 -15.58 8.02
N ARG A 169 -16.48 -15.61 8.87
CA ARG A 169 -17.75 -14.92 8.59
C ARG A 169 -17.51 -13.41 8.60
N LEU A 170 -18.18 -12.66 7.74
CA LEU A 170 -17.99 -11.21 7.56
C LEU A 170 -18.07 -10.38 8.87
N GLN A 171 -18.79 -10.88 9.89
CA GLN A 171 -18.93 -10.24 11.19
C GLN A 171 -17.86 -10.65 12.20
N VAL A 172 -16.59 -10.82 11.81
CA VAL A 172 -15.53 -10.98 12.83
C VAL A 172 -15.37 -9.65 13.56
N PRO A 173 -15.64 -9.56 14.87
CA PRO A 173 -15.48 -8.32 15.61
C PRO A 173 -14.04 -7.80 15.47
N GLY A 174 -13.90 -6.50 15.20
CA GLY A 174 -12.61 -5.81 15.13
C GLY A 174 -11.85 -5.92 13.80
N VAL A 175 -12.21 -6.79 12.84
CA VAL A 175 -11.51 -6.83 11.53
C VAL A 175 -11.77 -5.55 10.74
N THR A 176 -13.05 -5.17 10.59
CA THR A 176 -13.45 -3.94 9.90
C THR A 176 -12.87 -2.68 10.55
N GLU A 177 -12.93 -2.60 11.89
CA GLU A 177 -12.40 -1.47 12.65
C GLU A 177 -10.88 -1.36 12.51
N ARG A 178 -10.18 -2.50 12.57
CA ARG A 178 -8.73 -2.57 12.39
C ARG A 178 -8.34 -2.14 10.99
N GLU A 179 -9.04 -2.59 9.95
CA GLU A 179 -8.74 -2.17 8.59
C GLU A 179 -8.98 -0.69 8.36
N ALA A 180 -10.06 -0.15 8.90
CA ALA A 180 -10.30 1.28 8.85
C ALA A 180 -9.21 2.07 9.61
N ALA A 181 -8.69 1.54 10.73
CA ALA A 181 -7.58 2.14 11.46
C ALA A 181 -6.27 2.11 10.66
N LEU A 182 -5.95 0.98 10.03
CA LEU A 182 -4.76 0.83 9.19
C LEU A 182 -4.80 1.75 7.97
N ALA A 183 -5.95 1.85 7.30
CA ALA A 183 -6.12 2.75 6.17
C ALA A 183 -5.87 4.22 6.58
N ARG A 184 -6.45 4.65 7.71
CA ARG A 184 -6.21 6.00 8.26
C ARG A 184 -4.76 6.23 8.67
N GLU A 185 -4.11 5.23 9.26
CA GLU A 185 -2.69 5.34 9.64
C GLU A 185 -1.79 5.42 8.41
N ALA A 186 -2.03 4.60 7.39
CA ALA A 186 -1.33 4.64 6.12
C ALA A 186 -1.46 6.00 5.44
N GLU A 187 -2.66 6.60 5.46
CA GLU A 187 -2.92 7.95 4.96
C GLU A 187 -2.17 9.02 5.77
N ARG A 188 -2.16 8.92 7.11
CA ARG A 188 -1.39 9.84 7.98
C ARG A 188 0.11 9.76 7.71
N LEU A 189 0.67 8.56 7.60
CA LEU A 189 2.10 8.36 7.32
C LEU A 189 2.47 8.93 5.94
N ARG A 190 1.58 8.78 4.94
CA ARG A 190 1.74 9.43 3.64
C ARG A 190 1.75 10.95 3.78
N ALA A 191 0.77 11.53 4.48
CA ALA A 191 0.69 12.99 4.66
C ALA A 191 1.93 13.55 5.36
N ALA A 192 2.44 12.85 6.38
CA ALA A 192 3.67 13.24 7.08
C ALA A 192 4.90 13.19 6.16
N ARG A 193 5.02 12.18 5.29
CA ARG A 193 6.13 12.05 4.34
C ARG A 193 6.09 13.06 3.19
N ALA A 194 4.90 13.45 2.74
CA ALA A 194 4.73 14.51 1.74
C ALA A 194 5.26 15.86 2.24
N HIS A 195 5.34 16.06 3.57
CA HIS A 195 5.82 17.29 4.19
C HIS A 195 7.34 17.30 4.45
N VAL A 196 8.08 16.27 4.04
CA VAL A 196 9.55 16.25 4.15
C VAL A 196 10.14 17.19 3.09
N GLU A 197 10.54 18.39 3.51
CA GLU A 197 11.32 19.30 2.67
C GLU A 197 12.68 18.65 2.35
N LEU A 198 12.81 18.14 1.12
CA LEU A 198 14.11 17.83 0.56
C LEU A 198 14.88 19.14 0.45
N PHE A 199 15.98 19.28 1.21
CA PHE A 199 16.97 20.32 1.02
C PHE A 199 17.48 20.26 -0.43
N ARG A 200 16.82 20.98 -1.34
CA ARG A 200 17.37 21.31 -2.65
C ARG A 200 18.45 22.34 -2.39
N THR A 201 19.67 21.89 -2.15
CA THR A 201 20.82 22.75 -2.42
C THR A 201 20.73 23.12 -3.89
N LYS A 202 20.38 24.39 -4.15
CA LYS A 202 20.43 24.99 -5.47
C LYS A 202 21.80 24.65 -6.07
N PRO A 203 21.89 23.90 -7.18
CA PRO A 203 23.17 23.65 -7.82
C PRO A 203 23.82 25.01 -8.13
N PRO A 204 25.13 25.20 -7.90
CA PRO A 204 25.79 26.42 -8.31
C PRO A 204 25.51 26.64 -9.80
N ALA A 205 25.12 27.87 -10.15
CA ALA A 205 24.79 28.23 -11.51
C ALA A 205 25.96 27.84 -12.43
N ALA A 206 25.69 26.98 -13.41
CA ALA A 206 26.68 26.65 -14.42
C ALA A 206 27.16 27.94 -15.10
N PRO A 207 28.47 28.14 -15.29
CA PRO A 207 28.97 29.30 -16.02
C PRO A 207 28.35 29.29 -17.42
N GLN A 208 27.69 30.39 -17.78
CA GLN A 208 27.09 30.54 -19.10
C GLN A 208 28.20 30.48 -20.16
N PRO A 209 28.07 29.66 -21.21
CA PRO A 209 29.04 29.68 -22.30
C PRO A 209 28.99 31.05 -22.98
N ALA A 210 30.14 31.71 -23.07
CA ALA A 210 30.28 32.97 -23.78
C ALA A 210 29.80 32.78 -25.23
N ARG A 211 28.82 33.59 -25.65
CA ARG A 211 28.36 33.62 -27.05
C ARG A 211 29.54 34.01 -27.94
N PRO A 212 29.87 33.25 -28.99
CA PRO A 212 30.87 33.69 -29.97
C PRO A 212 30.31 34.92 -30.69
N ARG A 213 31.02 36.04 -30.57
CA ARG A 213 30.71 37.30 -31.24
C ARG A 213 31.20 37.19 -32.69
N ILE A 214 30.30 36.90 -33.63
CA ILE A 214 30.60 37.03 -35.06
C ILE A 214 30.47 38.51 -35.41
N GLU A 215 31.59 39.19 -35.60
CA GLU A 215 31.63 40.54 -36.14
C GLU A 215 31.58 40.47 -37.67
N LEU A 216 30.42 40.81 -38.24
CA LEU A 216 30.26 41.01 -39.67
C LEU A 216 30.86 42.36 -40.06
N PHE A 217 31.91 42.32 -40.88
CA PHE A 217 32.51 43.50 -41.50
C PHE A 217 31.57 44.11 -42.54
N GLY A 218 31.28 45.40 -42.41
CA GLY A 218 30.71 46.24 -43.48
C GLY A 218 29.24 46.60 -43.30
N GLY A 219 28.98 47.74 -42.65
CA GLY A 219 27.66 48.36 -42.61
C GLY A 219 27.71 49.69 -41.86
N ARG A 220 28.01 50.78 -42.58
CA ARG A 220 28.09 52.14 -42.03
C ARG A 220 26.69 52.69 -41.74
N GLY A 221 26.54 53.27 -40.54
CA GLY A 221 25.83 54.53 -40.31
C GLY A 221 24.32 54.44 -40.05
N ALA A 222 23.89 54.81 -38.84
CA ALA A 222 23.19 56.08 -38.60
C ALA A 222 22.62 56.13 -37.17
N SER A 223 22.87 57.26 -36.54
CA SER A 223 22.35 57.74 -35.26
C SER A 223 20.92 58.28 -35.37
N ALA A 224 20.09 58.06 -34.33
CA ALA A 224 19.05 58.97 -33.82
C ALA A 224 18.47 58.31 -32.54
N SER A 225 18.58 58.85 -31.32
CA SER A 225 17.94 60.04 -30.73
C SER A 225 16.41 60.05 -30.78
N GLY A 226 15.75 60.13 -29.61
CA GLY A 226 14.32 60.43 -29.46
C GLY A 226 13.63 59.57 -28.39
N THR A 227 13.72 59.95 -27.11
CA THR A 227 12.75 60.75 -26.34
C THR A 227 11.53 59.99 -25.81
N ALA A 228 11.38 60.10 -24.49
CA ALA A 228 10.27 59.68 -23.66
C ALA A 228 8.93 60.36 -24.03
N GLY A 229 7.83 59.69 -23.72
CA GLY A 229 6.48 60.25 -23.78
C GLY A 229 5.48 59.33 -23.07
N ALA A 230 4.99 59.79 -21.93
CA ALA A 230 4.07 59.11 -21.02
C ALA A 230 2.59 59.32 -21.43
N ALA A 231 1.70 58.72 -20.60
CA ALA A 231 0.24 58.86 -20.49
C ALA A 231 -0.56 57.83 -21.33
N ARG A 232 -1.19 56.83 -20.70
CA ARG A 232 -2.42 56.82 -19.85
C ARG A 232 -3.72 57.05 -20.63
N THR A 233 -4.77 56.40 -20.11
CA THR A 233 -6.17 56.30 -20.56
C THR A 233 -6.33 55.23 -21.64
N GLY A 234 -7.23 54.25 -21.52
CA GLY A 234 -8.49 54.13 -20.80
C GLY A 234 -9.39 53.28 -21.71
N GLY A 235 -10.33 52.50 -21.16
CA GLY A 235 -11.36 51.86 -21.97
C GLY A 235 -11.61 50.39 -21.68
N ALA A 236 -12.66 50.17 -20.91
CA ALA A 236 -13.31 48.89 -20.67
C ALA A 236 -13.91 48.28 -21.95
N SER A 237 -14.12 46.96 -21.99
CA SER A 237 -15.40 46.33 -22.36
C SER A 237 -15.30 44.80 -22.53
N GLY A 238 -16.38 44.11 -22.12
CA GLY A 238 -16.76 42.75 -22.51
C GLY A 238 -16.11 41.64 -21.68
N GLY A 239 -16.75 40.94 -20.74
CA GLY A 239 -18.18 40.67 -20.61
C GLY A 239 -18.60 39.47 -21.46
N SER A 240 -18.51 38.25 -20.94
CA SER A 240 -19.65 37.32 -20.87
C SER A 240 -19.31 36.05 -20.05
N PRO A 241 -20.22 35.59 -19.18
CA PRO A 241 -20.06 34.45 -18.28
C PRO A 241 -20.74 33.18 -18.83
N TYR A 242 -20.34 32.01 -18.31
CA TYR A 242 -21.20 30.82 -18.27
C TYR A 242 -21.30 30.33 -16.82
N ALA A 243 -22.34 30.81 -16.14
CA ALA A 243 -23.10 30.01 -15.18
C ALA A 243 -24.03 29.09 -15.99
N GLY A 244 -24.53 27.93 -15.56
CA GLY A 244 -24.56 27.19 -14.31
C GLY A 244 -25.58 26.06 -14.54
N SER A 245 -25.64 25.04 -13.69
CA SER A 245 -26.89 24.31 -13.47
C SER A 245 -26.87 23.56 -12.14
N PRO A 246 -27.92 23.68 -11.30
CA PRO A 246 -28.07 23.02 -10.02
C PRO A 246 -28.93 21.74 -10.14
N TYR A 247 -28.74 20.79 -9.22
CA TYR A 247 -29.76 19.77 -8.94
C TYR A 247 -30.09 19.77 -7.45
N ALA A 248 -31.38 19.89 -7.17
CA ALA A 248 -32.02 19.89 -5.86
C ALA A 248 -33.16 18.85 -5.84
N GLY A 249 -33.40 18.23 -4.68
CA GLY A 249 -34.61 17.47 -4.30
C GLY A 249 -34.73 16.07 -4.90
N SER A 250 -35.22 15.02 -4.21
CA SER A 250 -36.28 14.97 -3.20
C SER A 250 -36.29 13.58 -2.49
N PRO A 251 -37.18 13.32 -1.50
CA PRO A 251 -37.01 12.36 -0.41
C PRO A 251 -37.76 11.04 -0.59
N PHE A 252 -37.43 10.03 0.23
CA PHE A 252 -38.36 8.93 0.53
C PHE A 252 -38.36 8.60 2.03
N ALA A 253 -39.57 8.61 2.59
CA ALA A 253 -39.94 8.20 3.94
C ALA A 253 -40.61 6.81 3.90
N GLY A 254 -40.64 6.12 5.05
CA GLY A 254 -41.41 4.89 5.30
C GLY A 254 -40.62 3.91 6.18
N ALA A 255 -40.61 4.01 7.51
CA ALA A 255 -41.64 3.63 8.50
C ALA A 255 -41.72 2.11 8.82
N ALA A 256 -41.83 1.84 10.13
CA ALA A 256 -42.41 0.66 10.80
C ALA A 256 -41.47 -0.41 11.43
N HIS A 257 -41.19 -0.21 12.72
CA HIS A 257 -41.26 -1.24 13.79
C HIS A 257 -42.69 -1.83 13.89
N PRO A 258 -42.97 -3.00 14.52
CA PRO A 258 -42.46 -3.39 15.85
C PRO A 258 -42.31 -4.91 16.17
N ALA A 259 -41.93 -5.15 17.43
CA ALA A 259 -42.29 -6.29 18.30
C ALA A 259 -41.37 -7.52 18.39
N THR A 260 -40.59 -7.54 19.47
CA THR A 260 -40.30 -8.69 20.35
C THR A 260 -41.62 -9.30 20.90
N PRO A 261 -41.69 -10.60 21.32
CA PRO A 261 -40.99 -11.03 22.54
C PRO A 261 -40.60 -12.53 22.67
N SER A 262 -39.84 -12.79 23.75
CA SER A 262 -39.95 -13.92 24.69
C SER A 262 -39.04 -15.16 24.57
N LYS A 263 -38.16 -15.26 25.58
CA LYS A 263 -37.83 -16.40 26.47
C LYS A 263 -38.21 -17.83 26.06
N LYS A 264 -37.20 -18.70 26.03
CA LYS A 264 -37.06 -20.06 26.63
C LYS A 264 -35.55 -20.29 26.79
N GLN A 265 -34.87 -20.59 27.91
CA GLN A 265 -35.09 -21.40 29.11
C GLN A 265 -35.32 -22.90 28.86
N GLU A 266 -34.41 -23.68 29.48
CA GLU A 266 -34.30 -25.16 29.59
C GLU A 266 -33.75 -25.91 28.38
N ALA A 267 -33.01 -27.00 28.52
CA ALA A 267 -32.21 -27.61 29.57
C ALA A 267 -31.37 -28.69 28.83
#